data_AF-A0A3D5RPC3-F1
#
_entry.id   AF-A0A3D5RPC3-F1
#
_cell.length_a   1.000
_cell.length_b   1.000
_cell.length_c   1.000
_cell.angle_alpha   90.00
_cell.angle_beta   90.00
_cell.angle_gamma   90.00
#
_symmetry.space_group_name_H-M   'P 1'
#
loop_
_entity.id
_entity.type
_entity.pdbx_description
1 polymer ?
#
loop_
_entity_poly.entity_id
_entity_poly.type
_entity_poly.pdbx_seq_one_letter_code
_entity_poly.pdbx_strand_id
1 'polypeptide(L)'
;MRFSGTDSYIATEDLMVAVNAAVTLERPLLVKGEPGTGKTVLAQEIATALELSLITWHIKSTTKAQHGLYEYDAVSRLRDSQFGEEKVKNIGNYIKPGKMWEAFKSKPKRAVLLIDEIDKADIEFPND
;
A
#
# COMPACT_ATOMS: atom_id res chain seq x y z
N MET A 1 -15.66 -2.26 -12.43
CA MET A 1 -14.24 -2.18 -12.84
C MET A 1 -13.84 -3.57 -13.30
N ARG A 2 -13.40 -3.75 -14.55
CA ARG A 2 -13.01 -5.06 -15.09
C ARG A 2 -11.64 -4.95 -15.75
N PHE A 3 -10.70 -5.79 -15.33
CA PHE A 3 -9.38 -5.94 -15.90
C PHE A 3 -9.43 -6.97 -17.05
N SER A 4 -8.92 -6.59 -18.22
CA SER A 4 -8.88 -7.43 -19.44
C SER A 4 -7.46 -7.62 -19.98
N GLY A 5 -6.44 -7.37 -19.16
CA GLY A 5 -5.06 -7.22 -19.63
C GLY A 5 -4.78 -5.84 -20.23
N THR A 6 -3.57 -5.67 -20.75
CA THR A 6 -3.12 -4.47 -21.48
C THR A 6 -2.26 -4.89 -22.67
N ASP A 7 -1.98 -3.96 -23.59
CA ASP A 7 -1.12 -4.23 -24.76
C ASP A 7 0.29 -4.72 -24.37
N SER A 8 0.74 -4.42 -23.14
CA SER A 8 2.05 -4.77 -22.59
C SER A 8 2.04 -6.00 -21.65
N TYR A 9 0.87 -6.54 -21.28
CA TYR A 9 0.78 -7.62 -20.29
C TYR A 9 -0.25 -8.68 -20.66
N ILE A 10 0.26 -9.85 -21.07
CA ILE A 10 -0.55 -11.03 -21.38
C ILE A 10 -0.89 -11.75 -20.07
N ALA A 11 -2.07 -11.44 -19.52
CA ALA A 11 -2.61 -12.18 -18.39
C ALA A 11 -3.31 -13.46 -18.89
N THR A 12 -3.09 -14.58 -18.20
CA THR A 12 -3.90 -15.79 -18.42
C THR A 12 -5.35 -15.51 -18.03
N GLU A 13 -6.28 -16.28 -18.58
CA GLU A 13 -7.70 -16.16 -18.24
C GLU A 13 -7.95 -16.33 -16.73
N ASP A 14 -7.31 -17.33 -16.11
CA ASP A 14 -7.38 -17.56 -14.67
C ASP A 14 -6.90 -16.36 -13.85
N LEU A 15 -5.80 -15.72 -14.27
CA LEU A 15 -5.27 -14.54 -13.59
C LEU A 15 -6.26 -13.37 -13.70
N MET A 16 -6.84 -13.16 -14.89
CA MET A 16 -7.86 -12.14 -15.09
C MET A 16 -9.10 -12.40 -14.21
N VAL A 17 -9.54 -13.65 -14.10
CA VAL A 17 -10.66 -14.04 -13.23
C VAL A 17 -10.34 -13.73 -11.76
N ALA A 18 -9.15 -14.11 -11.28
CA ALA A 18 -8.73 -13.86 -9.91
C ALA A 18 -8.67 -12.35 -9.58
N VAL A 19 -8.09 -11.54 -10.48
CA VAL A 19 -8.02 -10.08 -10.33
C VAL A 19 -9.43 -9.48 -10.29
N ASN A 20 -10.27 -9.85 -11.25
CA ASN A 20 -11.63 -9.32 -11.31
C ASN A 20 -12.49 -9.73 -10.11
N ALA A 21 -12.32 -10.96 -9.61
CA ALA A 21 -12.98 -11.43 -8.40
C ALA A 21 -12.52 -10.61 -7.18
N ALA A 22 -11.21 -10.40 -7.01
CA ALA A 22 -10.66 -9.60 -5.92
C ALA A 22 -11.18 -8.16 -5.93
N VAL A 23 -11.20 -7.51 -7.11
CA VAL A 23 -11.72 -6.15 -7.29
C VAL A 23 -13.22 -6.08 -7.00
N THR A 24 -13.99 -7.07 -7.45
CA THR A 24 -15.45 -7.11 -7.28
C THR A 24 -15.86 -7.38 -5.83
N LEU A 25 -15.13 -8.27 -5.15
CA LEU A 25 -15.39 -8.66 -3.76
C LEU A 25 -14.73 -7.73 -2.74
N GLU A 26 -13.93 -6.75 -3.22
CA GLU A 26 -13.13 -5.85 -2.39
C GLU A 26 -12.21 -6.62 -1.42
N ARG A 27 -11.65 -7.73 -1.89
CA ARG A 27 -10.74 -8.58 -1.12
C ARG A 27 -9.30 -8.40 -1.60
N PRO A 28 -8.30 -8.46 -0.69
CA PRO A 28 -6.90 -8.48 -1.08
C PRO A 28 -6.58 -9.68 -2.01
N LEU A 29 -5.72 -9.45 -2.99
CA LEU A 29 -5.21 -10.49 -3.88
C LEU A 29 -3.76 -10.80 -3.53
N LEU A 30 -3.50 -12.04 -3.10
CA LEU A 30 -2.14 -12.54 -2.89
C LEU A 30 -1.61 -13.18 -4.17
N VAL A 31 -0.53 -12.62 -4.72
CA VAL A 31 0.10 -13.14 -5.95
C VAL A 31 1.42 -13.82 -5.59
N LYS A 32 1.56 -15.10 -5.96
CA LYS A 32 2.78 -15.90 -5.77
C LYS A 32 3.41 -16.26 -7.11
N GLY A 33 4.71 -16.53 -7.12
CA GLY A 33 5.44 -17.00 -8.29
C GLY A 33 6.94 -16.74 -8.16
N GLU A 34 7.73 -17.28 -9.08
CA GLU A 34 9.19 -17.09 -9.11
C GLU A 34 9.60 -15.62 -9.29
N PRO A 35 10.80 -15.20 -8.85
CA PRO A 35 11.34 -13.88 -9.17
C PRO A 35 11.30 -13.61 -10.68
N GLY A 36 10.93 -12.39 -11.07
CA GLY A 36 10.88 -11.99 -12.49
C GLY A 36 9.61 -12.38 -13.27
N THR A 37 8.61 -13.03 -12.65
CA THR A 37 7.35 -13.41 -13.34
C THR A 37 6.34 -12.25 -13.53
N GLY A 38 6.77 -10.99 -13.39
CA GLY A 38 5.90 -9.83 -13.64
C GLY A 38 4.85 -9.52 -12.56
N LYS A 39 5.05 -9.90 -11.29
CA LYS A 39 4.12 -9.59 -10.18
C LYS A 39 3.97 -8.08 -9.94
N THR A 40 5.08 -7.36 -9.87
CA THR A 40 5.08 -5.89 -9.75
C THR A 40 4.44 -5.23 -10.97
N VAL A 41 4.72 -5.76 -12.17
CA VAL A 41 4.12 -5.29 -13.43
C VAL A 41 2.61 -5.49 -13.42
N LEU A 42 2.10 -6.63 -12.94
CA LEU A 42 0.67 -6.87 -12.82
C LEU A 42 -0.04 -5.76 -12.05
N ALA A 43 0.49 -5.32 -10.91
CA ALA A 43 -0.12 -4.24 -10.14
C ALA A 43 -0.12 -2.90 -10.90
N GLN A 44 0.95 -2.60 -11.64
CA GLN A 44 1.02 -1.43 -12.51
C GLN A 44 -0.04 -1.49 -13.62
N GLU A 45 -0.21 -2.64 -14.26
CA GLU A 45 -1.15 -2.83 -15.36
C GLU A 45 -2.60 -2.79 -14.88
N ILE A 46 -2.89 -3.34 -13.69
CA ILE A 46 -4.19 -3.20 -13.03
C ILE A 46 -4.49 -1.73 -12.73
N ALA A 47 -3.53 -0.99 -12.17
CA ALA A 47 -3.70 0.43 -11.86
C ALA A 47 -3.96 1.25 -13.13
N THR A 48 -3.19 1.01 -14.20
CA THR A 48 -3.36 1.64 -15.51
C THR A 48 -4.73 1.31 -16.10
N ALA A 49 -5.10 0.03 -16.20
CA ALA A 49 -6.35 -0.42 -16.82
C ALA A 49 -7.61 0.05 -16.08
N LEU A 50 -7.51 0.26 -14.76
CA LEU A 50 -8.61 0.75 -13.93
C LEU A 50 -8.58 2.27 -13.72
N GLU A 51 -7.60 2.97 -14.29
CA GLU A 51 -7.34 4.40 -14.09
C GLU A 51 -7.25 4.80 -12.61
N LEU A 52 -6.51 4.00 -11.83
CA LEU A 52 -6.27 4.21 -10.40
C LEU A 52 -4.81 4.57 -10.14
N SER A 53 -4.56 5.30 -9.06
CA SER A 53 -3.19 5.53 -8.59
C SER A 53 -2.59 4.23 -8.06
N LEU A 54 -1.34 3.96 -8.43
CA LEU A 54 -0.54 2.91 -7.82
C LEU A 54 0.26 3.49 -6.65
N ILE A 55 0.10 2.88 -5.48
CA ILE A 55 0.92 3.13 -4.30
C ILE A 55 1.75 1.87 -4.06
N THR A 56 3.06 2.01 -4.04
CA THR A 56 3.97 0.90 -3.77
C THR A 56 4.51 0.99 -2.36
N TRP A 57 4.44 -0.13 -1.64
CA TRP A 57 5.00 -0.30 -0.31
C TRP A 57 5.88 -1.54 -0.31
N HIS A 58 7.19 -1.32 -0.33
CA HIS A 58 8.18 -2.39 -0.35
C HIS A 58 8.53 -2.81 1.08
N ILE A 59 8.33 -4.08 1.38
CA ILE A 59 8.51 -4.64 2.72
C ILE A 59 9.96 -5.10 2.91
N LYS A 60 10.49 -4.80 4.10
CA LYS A 60 11.79 -5.27 4.59
C LYS A 60 11.58 -6.04 5.88
N SER A 61 12.57 -6.83 6.31
CA SER A 61 12.55 -7.56 7.58
C SER A 61 12.35 -6.68 8.82
N THR A 62 12.67 -5.40 8.75
CA THR A 62 12.46 -4.42 9.82
C THR A 62 11.16 -3.64 9.70
N THR A 63 10.33 -3.94 8.69
CA THR A 63 9.06 -3.25 8.48
C THR A 63 8.02 -3.82 9.44
N LYS A 64 7.24 -2.94 10.06
CA LYS A 64 6.08 -3.29 10.89
C LYS A 64 4.79 -2.86 10.20
N ALA A 65 3.67 -3.50 10.52
CA ALA A 65 2.37 -3.09 10.01
C ALA A 65 2.03 -1.64 10.38
N GLN A 66 2.41 -1.19 11.59
CA GLN A 66 2.25 0.20 12.02
C GLN A 66 2.88 1.22 11.04
N HIS A 67 4.03 0.91 10.41
CA HIS A 67 4.66 1.81 9.43
C HIS A 67 3.78 2.04 8.19
N GLY A 68 2.92 1.07 7.85
CA GLY A 68 1.94 1.22 6.78
C GLY A 68 0.82 2.20 7.14
N LEU A 69 0.48 2.29 8.43
CA LEU A 69 -0.57 3.17 8.94
C LEU A 69 -0.04 4.59 9.16
N TYR A 70 0.77 4.80 10.19
CA TYR A 70 1.36 6.09 10.50
C TYR A 70 2.48 5.97 11.53
N GLU A 71 3.39 6.93 11.51
CA GLU A 71 4.40 7.12 12.56
C GLU A 71 4.11 8.38 13.35
N TYR A 72 4.35 8.32 14.66
CA TYR A 72 4.21 9.47 15.55
C TYR A 72 5.59 10.02 15.94
N ASP A 73 5.87 11.26 15.52
CA ASP A 73 7.13 11.95 15.75
C ASP A 73 7.15 12.59 17.16
N ALA A 74 7.28 11.74 18.17
CA ALA A 74 7.34 12.16 19.57
C ALA A 74 8.53 13.08 19.87
N VAL A 75 9.65 12.91 19.16
CA VAL A 75 10.89 13.68 19.37
C VAL A 75 10.69 15.12 18.92
N SER A 76 10.16 15.34 17.72
CA SER A 76 9.86 16.68 17.23
C SER A 76 8.83 17.37 18.10
N ARG A 77 7.80 16.64 18.56
CA ARG A 77 6.79 17.20 19.46
C ARG A 77 7.38 17.61 20.81
N LEU A 78 8.25 16.78 21.39
CA LEU A 78 8.91 17.10 22.65
C LEU A 78 9.78 18.35 22.52
N ARG A 79 10.56 18.44 21.44
CA ARG A 79 11.39 19.61 21.12
C ARG A 79 10.52 20.87 21.04
N ASP A 80 9.49 20.87 20.22
CA ASP A 80 8.61 22.03 20.02
C ASP A 80 7.86 22.42 21.31
N SER A 81 7.52 21.43 22.16
CA SER A 81 6.90 21.65 23.47
C SER A 81 7.80 22.41 24.43
N GLN A 82 9.12 22.23 24.34
CA GLN A 82 10.09 22.96 25.17
C GLN A 82 10.22 24.42 24.74
N PHE A 83 9.97 24.73 23.46
CA PHE A 83 10.01 26.09 22.93
C PHE A 83 8.66 26.83 22.98
N GLY A 84 7.61 26.20 23.55
CA GLY A 84 6.30 26.82 23.71
C GLY A 84 5.54 27.05 22.39
N GLU A 85 5.84 26.27 21.35
CA GLU A 85 5.21 26.47 20.04
C GLU A 85 3.72 26.07 20.05
N GLU A 86 2.85 26.92 19.49
CA GLU A 86 1.40 26.65 19.46
C GLU A 86 1.02 25.38 18.69
N LYS A 87 1.85 25.01 17.70
CA LYS A 87 1.63 23.84 16.85
C LYS A 87 1.62 22.51 17.62
N VAL A 88 2.19 22.49 18.84
CA VAL A 88 2.22 21.33 19.76
C VAL A 88 0.81 20.91 20.20
N LYS A 89 -0.14 21.85 20.23
CA LYS A 89 -1.54 21.60 20.61
C LYS A 89 -2.25 20.67 19.60
N ASN A 90 -1.81 20.64 18.35
CA ASN A 90 -2.38 19.78 17.32
C ASN A 90 -1.48 18.56 17.06
N ILE A 91 -1.92 17.39 17.53
CA ILE A 91 -1.18 16.13 17.37
C ILE A 91 -0.97 15.75 15.90
N GLY A 92 -1.85 16.16 15.00
CA GLY A 92 -1.76 15.88 13.57
C GLY A 92 -0.48 16.41 12.92
N ASN A 93 0.13 17.45 13.50
CA ASN A 93 1.41 17.99 13.02
C ASN A 93 2.59 17.03 13.22
N TYR A 94 2.41 15.98 14.01
CA TYR A 94 3.43 14.99 14.37
C TYR A 94 3.08 13.59 13.87
N ILE A 95 2.02 13.45 13.08
CA ILE A 95 1.63 12.18 12.47
C ILE A 95 2.17 12.18 11.03
N LYS A 96 3.04 11.22 10.73
CA LYS A 96 3.54 10.96 9.39
C LYS A 96 2.73 9.81 8.79
N PRO A 97 1.93 10.06 7.74
CA PRO A 97 1.17 9.01 7.07
C PRO A 97 2.05 7.90 6.50
N GLY A 98 1.62 6.66 6.66
CA GLY A 98 2.18 5.50 5.96
C GLY A 98 1.51 5.23 4.62
N LYS A 99 2.01 4.24 3.88
CA LYS A 99 1.52 3.89 2.52
C LYS A 99 0.09 3.35 2.49
N MET A 100 -0.29 2.58 3.51
CA MET A 100 -1.66 2.08 3.64
C MET A 100 -2.63 3.22 3.97
N TRP A 101 -2.21 4.18 4.80
CA TRP A 101 -2.98 5.40 5.05
C TRP A 101 -3.18 6.23 3.77
N GLU A 102 -2.14 6.43 2.97
CA GLU A 102 -2.25 7.10 1.66
C GLU A 102 -3.31 6.40 0.78
N ALA A 103 -3.30 5.06 0.75
CA ALA A 103 -4.29 4.28 0.01
C ALA A 103 -5.72 4.46 0.53
N PHE A 104 -5.93 4.44 1.85
CA PHE A 104 -7.25 4.67 2.45
C PHE A 104 -7.78 6.09 2.23
N LYS A 105 -6.89 7.09 2.22
CA LYS A 105 -7.25 8.48 1.95
C LYS A 105 -7.46 8.80 0.47
N SER A 106 -7.16 7.86 -0.43
CA SER A 106 -7.36 8.06 -1.87
C SER A 106 -8.85 8.25 -2.18
N LYS A 107 -9.19 9.47 -2.60
CA LYS A 107 -10.53 9.94 -2.96
C LYS A 107 -10.42 10.92 -4.15
N PRO A 108 -11.41 10.99 -5.04
CA PRO A 108 -12.68 10.24 -5.03
C PRO A 108 -12.54 8.78 -5.51
N LYS A 109 -11.51 8.47 -6.32
CA LYS A 109 -11.20 7.13 -6.79
C LYS A 109 -10.37 6.36 -5.74
N ARG A 110 -10.52 5.03 -5.71
CA ARG A 110 -9.65 4.12 -4.94
C ARG A 110 -8.23 4.11 -5.50
N ALA A 111 -7.29 3.55 -4.75
CA ALA A 111 -5.93 3.28 -5.22
C ALA A 111 -5.65 1.77 -5.24
N VAL A 112 -4.71 1.36 -6.08
CA VAL A 112 -4.07 0.05 -6.00
C VAL A 112 -2.89 0.18 -5.05
N LEU A 113 -2.90 -0.55 -3.93
CA LEU A 113 -1.76 -0.66 -3.02
C LEU A 113 -1.02 -1.97 -3.31
N LEU A 114 0.18 -1.87 -3.86
CA LEU A 114 1.09 -3.00 -3.99
C LEU A 114 1.92 -3.10 -2.70
N ILE A 115 1.71 -4.17 -1.95
CA ILE A 115 2.57 -4.58 -0.84
C ILE A 115 3.58 -5.58 -1.41
N ASP A 116 4.76 -5.10 -1.76
CA ASP A 116 5.78 -5.89 -2.44
C ASP A 116 6.71 -6.58 -1.45
N GLU A 117 7.18 -7.78 -1.79
CA GLU A 117 8.06 -8.62 -0.95
C GLU A 117 7.51 -8.87 0.47
N ILE A 118 6.19 -9.04 0.61
CA ILE A 118 5.55 -9.29 1.92
C ILE A 118 6.09 -10.55 2.64
N ASP A 119 6.67 -11.49 1.90
CA ASP A 119 7.37 -12.66 2.45
C ASP A 119 8.64 -12.32 3.24
N LYS A 120 9.17 -11.10 3.10
CA LYS A 120 10.31 -10.60 3.89
C LYS A 120 9.92 -10.05 5.25
N ALA A 121 8.62 -9.89 5.52
CA ALA A 121 8.13 -9.37 6.79
C ALA A 121 8.51 -10.29 7.96
N ASP A 122 8.57 -9.71 9.16
CA ASP A 122 8.62 -10.51 10.39
C ASP A 122 7.34 -11.36 10.55
N ILE A 123 7.42 -12.48 11.26
CA ILE A 123 6.26 -13.35 11.51
C ILE A 123 5.17 -12.64 12.32
N GLU A 124 5.54 -11.67 13.16
CA GLU A 124 4.61 -10.86 13.95
C GLU A 124 4.01 -9.70 13.15
N PHE A 125 4.44 -9.46 11.91
CA PHE A 125 3.93 -8.38 11.07
C PHE A 125 2.40 -8.29 10.99
N PRO A 126 1.62 -9.39 10.93
CA PRO A 126 0.16 -9.31 10.92
C PRO A 126 -0.47 -8.83 12.24
N ASN A 127 0.28 -8.93 13.35
CA ASN A 127 -0.18 -8.60 14.71
C ASN A 127 0.42 -7.28 15.25
N ASP A 128 1.47 -6.78 14.61
CA ASP A 128 2.20 -5.54 14.94
C ASP A 128 1.40 -4.24 14.72
#